data_AF-F0ZQP8-F1
#
_entry.id   AF-F0ZQP8-F1
#
_cell.length_a   1.000
_cell.length_b   1.000
_cell.length_c   1.000
_cell.angle_alpha   90.00
_cell.angle_beta   90.00
_cell.angle_gamma   90.00
#
_symmetry.space_group_name_H-M   'P 1'
#
loop_
_entity.id
_entity.type
_entity.pdbx_description
1 polymer ?
#
loop_
_entity_poly.entity_id
_entity_poly.type
_entity_poly.pdbx_seq_one_letter_code
_entity_poly.pdbx_strand_id
1 'polypeptide(L)' 'NMDRLFYKVFHNTYLFKTILGFIQEVEWVNYDDPSQITSSNRYRFKDIVSLKWMVQNKMFSLLKCKLEANEYICMD' A
#
# COMPACT_ATOMS: atom_id res chain seq x y z
N ASN A 1 -5.93 -16.40 23.36
CA ASN A 1 -6.23 -15.13 24.09
C ASN A 1 -5.98 -13.93 23.18
N MET A 2 -4.87 -13.89 22.45
CA MET A 2 -4.60 -12.87 21.41
C MET A 2 -5.62 -12.88 20.27
N ASP A 3 -6.06 -14.05 19.82
CA ASP A 3 -7.04 -14.16 18.71
C ASP A 3 -8.37 -13.46 19.03
N ARG A 4 -8.78 -13.50 20.30
CA ARG A 4 -10.01 -12.85 20.77
C ARG A 4 -9.86 -11.33 20.84
N LEU A 5 -8.66 -10.84 21.18
CA LEU A 5 -8.36 -9.40 21.13
C LEU A 5 -8.25 -8.92 19.68
N PHE A 6 -7.55 -9.68 18.83
CA PHE A 6 -7.45 -9.42 17.39
C PHE A 6 -8.85 -9.34 16.77
N TYR A 7 -9.71 -10.33 17.02
CA TYR A 7 -11.08 -10.32 16.55
C TYR A 7 -11.84 -9.06 16.98
N LYS A 8 -11.75 -8.67 18.25
CA LYS A 8 -12.41 -7.46 18.77
C LYS A 8 -11.93 -6.17 18.10
N VAL A 9 -10.64 -6.06 17.81
CA VAL A 9 -10.05 -4.88 17.16
C VAL A 9 -10.49 -4.81 15.70
N PHE A 10 -10.39 -5.91 14.96
CA PHE A 10 -10.70 -5.94 13.52
C PHE A 10 -12.20 -5.94 13.21
N HIS A 11 -13.07 -6.35 14.15
CA HIS A 11 -14.53 -6.26 14.01
C HIS A 11 -15.10 -4.93 14.51
N ASN A 12 -14.31 -4.10 15.20
CA ASN A 12 -14.73 -2.75 15.53
C ASN A 12 -14.50 -1.84 14.32
N THR A 13 -15.58 -1.44 13.64
CA THR A 13 -15.53 -0.63 12.42
C THR A 13 -14.74 0.67 12.58
N TYR A 14 -14.80 1.31 13.75
CA TYR A 14 -14.04 2.53 14.02
C TYR A 14 -12.54 2.23 14.11
N LEU A 15 -12.14 1.30 14.97
CA LEU A 15 -10.73 0.92 15.13
C LEU A 15 -10.15 0.38 13.82
N PHE A 16 -10.92 -0.42 13.08
CA PHE A 16 -10.53 -0.94 11.77
C PHE A 16 -10.26 0.18 10.76
N LYS A 17 -11.18 1.15 10.63
CA LYS A 17 -10.99 2.31 9.74
C LYS A 17 -9.81 3.16 10.17
N THR A 18 -9.63 3.38 11.48
CA THR A 18 -8.50 4.15 12.02
C THR A 18 -7.18 3.45 11.74
N ILE A 19 -7.07 2.14 11.98
CA ILE A 19 -5.88 1.35 11.67
C ILE A 19 -5.58 1.37 10.17
N LEU A 20 -6.59 1.18 9.32
CA LEU A 20 -6.41 1.30 7.87
C LEU A 20 -5.97 2.70 7.44
N GLY A 21 -6.53 3.74 8.04
CA GLY A 21 -6.12 5.12 7.82
C GLY A 21 -4.65 5.32 8.17
N PHE A 22 -4.23 4.87 9.36
CA PHE A 22 -2.83 4.90 9.77
C PHE A 22 -1.92 4.08 8.85
N ILE A 23 -2.30 2.86 8.43
CA ILE A 23 -1.50 2.04 7.50
C ILE A 23 -1.38 2.72 6.14
N GLN A 24 -2.45 3.39 5.70
CA GLN A 24 -2.39 4.18 4.49
C GLN A 24 -1.43 5.34 4.70
N GLU A 25 -1.50 6.04 5.84
CA GLU A 25 -0.74 7.24 6.21
C GLU A 25 0.75 7.01 6.50
N VAL A 26 1.09 5.89 7.11
CA VAL A 26 2.45 5.52 7.50
C VAL A 26 3.16 4.88 6.31
N GLU A 27 4.35 5.38 6.00
CA GLU A 27 5.11 5.00 4.80
C GLU A 27 5.59 3.55 4.83
N TRP A 28 5.51 2.89 3.68
CA TRP A 28 6.01 1.53 3.45
C TRP A 28 7.48 1.50 2.99
N VAL A 29 8.08 2.67 2.78
CA VAL A 29 9.45 2.81 2.29
C VAL A 29 10.33 3.19 3.47
N ASN A 30 11.34 2.37 3.75
CA ASN A 30 12.43 2.79 4.62
C ASN A 30 13.26 3.79 3.83
N TYR A 31 13.23 5.04 4.27
CA TYR A 31 14.13 6.07 3.75
C TYR A 31 15.38 6.09 4.62
N ASP A 32 16.53 6.20 3.97
CA ASP A 32 17.81 6.36 4.67
C ASP A 32 17.88 7.71 5.40
N ASP A 33 17.11 8.70 4.93
CA ASP A 33 17.01 10.05 5.50
C ASP A 33 15.54 10.52 5.59
N PRO A 34 15.06 10.99 6.75
CA PRO A 34 13.70 11.54 6.92
C PRO A 34 13.34 12.70 5.97
N SER A 35 14.31 13.41 5.40
CA SER A 35 14.10 14.46 4.40
C SER A 35 13.65 13.93 3.02
N GLN A 36 13.79 12.63 2.78
CA GLN A 36 13.28 11.95 1.59
C GLN A 36 11.78 11.67 1.68
N ILE A 37 11.20 11.84 2.87
CA ILE A 37 9.76 11.73 3.12
C ILE A 37 9.09 12.98 2.57
N THR A 38 8.43 12.86 1.42
CA THR A 38 7.61 13.94 0.87
C THR A 38 6.23 13.41 0.52
N SER A 39 5.20 14.26 0.64
CA SER A 39 3.84 13.92 0.24
C SER A 39 3.75 13.50 -1.24
N SER A 40 4.71 13.89 -2.07
CA SER A 40 4.88 13.50 -3.47
C SER A 40 5.49 12.11 -3.69
N ASN A 41 6.18 11.54 -2.70
CA ASN A 41 6.85 10.24 -2.84
C ASN A 41 5.95 9.06 -2.47
N ARG A 42 4.74 9.36 -1.94
CA ARG A 42 3.74 8.38 -1.54
C ARG A 42 2.75 8.11 -2.66
N TYR A 43 2.97 7.03 -3.40
CA TYR A 43 1.99 6.53 -4.36
C TYR A 43 0.99 5.60 -3.68
N ARG A 44 -0.30 5.92 -3.75
CA ARG A 44 -1.33 4.96 -3.37
C ARG A 44 -1.26 3.79 -4.35
N PHE A 45 -1.44 2.56 -3.86
CA PHE A 45 -1.48 1.35 -4.69
C PHE A 45 -2.36 1.50 -5.94
N LYS A 46 -3.53 2.13 -5.79
CA LYS A 46 -4.48 2.39 -6.88
C LYS A 46 -3.98 3.39 -7.94
N ASP A 47 -3.05 4.26 -7.58
CA ASP A 47 -2.51 5.30 -8.47
C ASP A 47 -1.27 4.78 -9.25
N ILE A 48 -0.70 3.64 -8.84
CA ILE A 48 0.40 2.99 -9.57
C ILE A 48 -0.20 2.23 -10.75
N VAL A 49 -0.09 2.80 -11.95
CA VAL A 49 -0.60 2.19 -13.18
C VAL A 49 0.49 1.92 -14.21
N SER A 50 1.65 2.57 -14.11
CA SER A 50 2.76 2.46 -15.08
C SER A 50 3.42 1.09 -15.05
N LEU A 51 3.38 0.36 -16.17
CA LEU A 51 4.09 -0.91 -16.33
C LEU A 51 5.60 -0.71 -16.21
N LYS A 52 6.13 0.31 -16.90
CA LYS A 52 7.56 0.62 -16.89
C LYS A 52 8.06 0.91 -15.49
N TRP A 53 7.33 1.71 -14.72
CA TRP A 53 7.69 2.02 -13.33
C TRP A 53 7.72 0.77 -12.45
N MET A 54 6.70 -0.10 -12.56
CA MET A 54 6.64 -1.34 -11.79
C MET A 54 7.81 -2.27 -12.12
N VAL A 55 8.17 -2.42 -13.40
CA VAL A 55 9.30 -3.26 -13.83
C VAL A 55 10.64 -2.67 -13.37
N GLN A 56 10.85 -1.36 -13.55
CA GLN A 56 12.09 -0.67 -13.17
C GLN A 56 12.35 -0.76 -11.66
N ASN A 57 11.30 -0.65 -10.84
CA ASN A 57 11.39 -0.75 -9.38
C ASN A 57 11.28 -2.19 -8.85
N LYS A 58 11.30 -3.20 -9.73
CA LYS A 58 11.18 -4.63 -9.36
C LYS A 58 9.92 -4.97 -8.56
N MET A 59 8.83 -4.24 -8.77
CA MET A 59 7.54 -4.39 -8.09
C MET A 59 6.71 -5.53 -8.71
N PHE A 60 7.29 -6.72 -8.87
CA PHE A 60 6.65 -7.82 -9.60
C PHE A 60 5.42 -8.40 -8.88
N SER A 61 5.43 -8.45 -7.54
CA SER A 61 4.28 -8.90 -6.75
C SER A 61 3.09 -7.96 -6.92
N LEU A 62 3.34 -6.65 -6.99
CA LEU A 62 2.33 -5.62 -7.28
C LEU A 62 1.75 -5.83 -8.68
N LEU A 63 2.61 -5.97 -9.69
CA LEU A 63 2.18 -6.21 -11.07
C LEU A 63 1.31 -7.47 -11.18
N LYS A 64 1.73 -8.57 -10.55
CA LYS A 64 0.95 -9.81 -10.51
C LYS A 64 -0.43 -9.60 -9.88
N CYS A 65 -0.48 -8.93 -8.72
CA CYS A 65 -1.73 -8.65 -8.02
C CYS A 65 -2.70 -7.81 -8.89
N LYS A 66 -2.19 -6.80 -9.60
CA LYS A 66 -2.99 -5.97 -10.52
C LYS A 66 -3.53 -6.76 -11.70
N LEU A 67 -2.71 -7.64 -12.29
CA LEU A 67 -3.15 -8.53 -13.36
C LEU A 67 -4.25 -9.49 -12.89
N GLU A 68 -4.09 -10.10 -11.71
CA GLU A 68 -5.09 -11.01 -11.12
C GLU A 68 -6.40 -10.29 -10.78
N ALA A 69 -6.32 -9.04 -10.33
CA ALA A 69 -7.47 -8.19 -10.04
C ALA A 69 -8.10 -7.55 -11.29
N ASN A 70 -7.53 -7.77 -12.49
CA ASN A 70 -7.93 -7.13 -13.75
C ASN A 70 -7.98 -5.59 -13.64
N GLU A 71 -7.01 -5.00 -12.93
CA GLU A 71 -6.84 -3.56 -12.80
C GLU A 71 -6.20 -2.94 -14.05
N TYR A 72 -6.44 -1.65 -14.27
CA TYR A 72 -5.83 -0.91 -15.37
C TYR A 72 -4.30 -0.81 -15.19
N ILE A 73 -3.57 -1.13 -16.26
CA ILE A 73 -2.12 -0.97 -16.37
C ILE A 73 -1.83 -0.15 -17.63
N CYS A 74 -1.11 0.95 -17.47
CA CYS A 74 -0.62 1.80 -18.54
C CYS A 74 0.65 1.19 -19.16
N MET A 75 0.66 1.01 -20.48
CA MET A 75 1.82 0.53 -21.24
C MET A 75 2.62 1.74 -21.74
N ASP A 76 3.72 2.07 -21.04
CA ASP A 76 4.54 3.29 -21.19
C ASP A 76 6.06 3.04 -21.27
#